data_AF-A0A9D1L1F3-F1
#
_entry.id   AF-A0A9D1L1F3-F1
#
_cell.length_a   1.000
_cell.length_b   1.000
_cell.length_c   1.000
_cell.angle_alpha   90.00
_cell.angle_beta   90.00
_cell.angle_gamma   90.00
#
_symmetry.space_group_name_H-M   'P 1'
#
loop_
_entity.id
_entity.type
_entity.pdbx_description
1 polymer ?
#
loop_
_entity_poly.entity_id
_entity_poly.type
_entity_poly.pdbx_seq_one_letter_code
_entity_poly.pdbx_strand_id
1 'polypeptide(L)'
;MIADSDKKKKIARYVFLAATVVVCVGLCVGSLLPGDVSAATSDNFGSIVDDTLEGAGIDKGEIIAENDIDDWQLFVRKLFGHFGAFLFLGVLATVTFILFRKPGIRSLLATIGGVAVFGFAFACLTELLQTDLFTTGRGASFDDVITDCRGFFSSALAVLAVWLIVLGVRRMLLKKRYGTLLSEAAADVYERETADGGDALSSPPALSSSAPSSRERAEDGE
;
A
#
# COMPACT_ATOMS: atom_id res chain seq x y z
N MET A 1 -9.69 26.57 -9.23
CA MET A 1 -8.59 25.70 -8.76
C MET A 1 -9.06 24.36 -8.17
N ILE A 2 -10.11 24.30 -7.35
CA ILE A 2 -10.57 23.04 -6.70
C ILE A 2 -11.06 21.98 -7.71
N ALA A 3 -11.84 22.38 -8.71
CA ALA A 3 -12.38 21.49 -9.74
C ALA A 3 -11.30 20.76 -10.58
N ASP A 4 -10.15 21.41 -10.81
CA ASP A 4 -9.03 20.84 -11.57
C ASP A 4 -8.27 19.77 -10.76
N SER A 5 -8.09 19.98 -9.45
CA SER A 5 -7.50 18.99 -8.54
C SER A 5 -8.33 17.70 -8.47
N ASP A 6 -9.65 17.81 -8.39
CA ASP A 6 -10.52 16.64 -8.31
C ASP A 6 -10.60 15.87 -9.63
N LYS A 7 -10.53 16.57 -10.76
CA LYS A 7 -10.40 15.94 -12.09
C LYS A 7 -9.09 15.15 -12.19
N LYS A 8 -7.96 15.73 -11.79
CA LYS A 8 -6.64 15.07 -11.78
C LYS A 8 -6.63 13.80 -10.91
N LYS A 9 -7.22 13.86 -9.70
CA LYS A 9 -7.36 12.68 -8.82
C LYS A 9 -8.22 11.58 -9.46
N LYS A 10 -9.31 11.93 -10.13
CA LYS A 10 -10.16 10.97 -10.85
C LYS A 10 -9.39 10.32 -11.99
N ILE A 11 -8.66 11.09 -12.79
CA ILE A 11 -7.85 10.55 -13.90
C ILE A 11 -6.80 9.57 -13.36
N ALA A 12 -6.04 9.97 -12.34
CA ALA A 12 -5.01 9.11 -11.74
C ALA A 12 -5.59 7.77 -11.24
N ARG A 13 -6.77 7.78 -10.60
CA ARG A 13 -7.46 6.54 -10.17
C ARG A 13 -7.66 5.56 -11.31
N TYR A 14 -8.21 6.02 -12.43
CA TYR A 14 -8.52 5.14 -13.55
C TYR A 14 -7.27 4.75 -14.34
N VAL A 15 -6.25 5.59 -14.41
CA VAL A 15 -4.96 5.25 -15.02
C VAL A 15 -4.28 4.12 -14.25
N PHE A 16 -4.18 4.22 -12.92
CA PHE A 16 -3.60 3.16 -12.09
C PHE A 16 -4.43 1.88 -12.13
N LEU A 17 -5.76 1.99 -12.09
CA LEU A 17 -6.64 0.83 -12.25
C LEU A 17 -6.42 0.13 -13.60
N ALA A 18 -6.40 0.88 -14.70
CA ALA A 18 -6.16 0.35 -16.03
C ALA A 18 -4.78 -0.32 -16.11
N ALA A 19 -3.74 0.31 -15.56
CA ALA A 19 -2.40 -0.27 -15.50
C ALA A 19 -2.37 -1.58 -14.69
N THR A 20 -3.03 -1.62 -13.52
CA THR A 20 -3.16 -2.86 -12.73
C THR A 20 -3.85 -3.95 -13.54
N VAL A 21 -4.98 -3.64 -14.20
CA VAL A 21 -5.71 -4.61 -15.02
C VAL A 21 -4.86 -5.13 -16.18
N VAL A 22 -4.14 -4.25 -16.89
CA VAL A 22 -3.25 -4.65 -18.00
C VAL A 22 -2.16 -5.60 -17.50
N VAL A 23 -1.53 -5.31 -16.36
CA VAL A 23 -0.52 -6.20 -15.77
C VAL A 23 -1.13 -7.54 -15.35
N CYS A 24 -2.31 -7.54 -14.72
CA CYS A 24 -3.01 -8.78 -14.37
C CYS A 24 -3.31 -9.63 -15.60
N VAL A 25 -3.83 -9.02 -16.68
CA VAL A 25 -4.10 -9.74 -17.94
C VAL A 25 -2.80 -10.28 -18.52
N GLY A 26 -1.72 -9.49 -18.53
CA GLY A 26 -0.41 -9.93 -19.00
C GLY A 26 0.12 -11.13 -18.22
N LEU A 27 -0.01 -11.12 -16.88
CA LEU A 27 0.39 -12.24 -16.03
C LEU A 27 -0.47 -13.48 -16.26
N CYS A 28 -1.80 -13.34 -16.40
CA CYS A 28 -2.66 -14.46 -16.74
C CYS A 28 -2.32 -15.06 -18.10
N VAL A 29 -2.05 -14.23 -19.11
CA VAL A 29 -1.62 -14.70 -20.44
C VAL A 29 -0.27 -15.40 -20.35
N GLY A 30 0.69 -14.84 -19.61
CA GLY A 30 1.99 -15.45 -19.37
C GLY A 30 1.89 -16.81 -18.66
N SER A 31 1.01 -16.91 -17.66
CA SER A 31 0.68 -18.17 -16.99
C SER A 31 0.04 -19.21 -17.92
N LEU A 32 -0.61 -18.79 -19.00
CA LEU A 32 -1.22 -19.68 -19.98
C LEU A 32 -0.25 -20.11 -21.11
N LEU A 33 1.00 -19.65 -21.09
CA LEU A 33 1.99 -20.07 -22.08
C LEU A 33 2.55 -21.46 -21.76
N PRO A 34 2.71 -22.33 -22.77
CA PRO A 34 3.43 -23.60 -22.64
C PRO A 34 4.82 -23.43 -22.02
N GLY A 35 5.26 -24.43 -21.25
CA GLY A 35 6.50 -24.37 -20.47
C GLY A 35 7.76 -24.15 -21.31
N ASP A 36 7.80 -24.70 -22.53
CA ASP A 36 8.87 -24.56 -23.51
C ASP A 36 8.97 -23.12 -24.07
N VAL A 37 7.84 -22.52 -24.42
CA VAL A 37 7.77 -21.13 -24.89
C VAL A 37 8.15 -20.15 -23.77
N SER A 38 7.71 -20.44 -22.55
CA SER A 38 8.07 -19.63 -21.38
C SER A 38 9.55 -19.75 -21.01
N ALA A 39 10.16 -20.93 -21.17
CA ALA A 39 11.59 -21.13 -20.95
C ALA A 39 12.40 -20.33 -21.98
N ALA A 40 12.10 -20.46 -23.28
CA ALA A 40 12.79 -19.73 -24.34
C ALA A 40 12.71 -18.19 -24.17
N THR A 41 11.58 -17.68 -23.68
CA THR A 41 11.44 -16.24 -23.36
C THR A 41 12.35 -15.83 -22.21
N SER A 42 12.51 -16.70 -21.21
CA SER A 42 13.38 -16.46 -20.06
C SER A 42 14.85 -16.52 -20.45
N ASP A 43 15.25 -17.43 -21.34
CA ASP A 43 16.63 -17.58 -21.80
C ASP A 43 17.10 -16.31 -22.53
N ASN A 44 16.23 -15.74 -23.37
CA ASN A 44 16.48 -14.45 -24.03
C ASN A 44 16.60 -13.27 -23.05
N PHE A 45 15.90 -13.32 -21.92
CA PHE A 45 16.04 -12.29 -20.88
C PHE A 45 17.28 -12.53 -20.01
N GLY A 46 17.59 -13.79 -19.72
CA GLY A 46 18.80 -14.20 -19.01
C GLY A 46 20.06 -13.74 -19.71
N SER A 47 20.14 -13.89 -21.04
CA SER A 47 21.27 -13.37 -21.81
C SER A 47 21.42 -11.85 -21.74
N ILE A 48 20.32 -11.09 -21.76
CA ILE A 48 20.36 -9.62 -21.60
C ILE A 48 20.87 -9.22 -20.21
N VAL A 49 20.40 -9.91 -19.17
CA VAL A 49 20.87 -9.69 -17.79
C VAL A 49 22.36 -10.02 -17.69
N ASP A 50 22.78 -11.12 -18.31
CA ASP A 50 24.16 -11.56 -18.36
C ASP A 50 25.08 -10.53 -19.02
N ASP A 51 24.69 -10.00 -20.17
CA ASP A 51 25.43 -8.95 -20.89
C ASP A 51 25.53 -7.66 -20.05
N THR A 52 24.45 -7.33 -19.32
CA THR A 52 24.40 -6.14 -18.46
C THR A 52 25.31 -6.27 -17.24
N LEU A 53 25.35 -7.45 -16.60
CA LEU A 53 26.19 -7.73 -15.44
C LEU A 53 27.69 -7.71 -15.82
N GLU A 54 28.04 -8.30 -16.97
CA GLU A 54 29.40 -8.23 -17.50
C GLU A 54 29.80 -6.79 -17.83
N GLY A 55 28.91 -6.03 -18.46
CA GLY A 55 29.12 -4.60 -18.74
C GLY A 55 29.27 -3.74 -17.47
N ALA A 56 28.72 -4.18 -16.34
CA ALA A 56 28.87 -3.53 -15.04
C ALA A 56 30.11 -3.99 -14.25
N GLY A 57 30.88 -4.96 -14.77
CA GLY A 57 32.05 -5.52 -14.10
C GLY A 57 31.74 -6.39 -12.88
N ILE A 58 30.53 -6.97 -12.82
CA ILE A 58 30.11 -7.88 -11.75
C ILE A 58 30.53 -9.29 -12.15
N ASP A 59 31.47 -9.88 -11.41
CA ASP A 59 31.97 -11.23 -11.68
C ASP A 59 30.94 -12.29 -11.24
N LYS A 60 30.43 -13.05 -12.20
CA LYS A 60 29.42 -14.09 -12.00
C LYS A 60 29.97 -15.31 -11.26
N GLY A 61 31.29 -15.47 -11.21
CA GLY A 61 31.97 -16.62 -10.58
C GLY A 61 31.61 -16.82 -9.10
N GLU A 62 31.26 -15.76 -8.38
CA GLU A 62 30.87 -15.86 -6.95
C GLU A 62 29.40 -16.30 -6.76
N ILE A 63 28.54 -16.14 -7.78
CA ILE A 63 27.11 -16.51 -7.75
C ILE A 63 26.86 -17.89 -8.38
N ILE A 64 27.64 -18.26 -9.39
CA ILE A 64 27.50 -19.49 -10.19
C ILE A 64 28.30 -20.67 -9.58
N ALA A 65 29.32 -20.43 -8.74
CA ALA A 65 30.17 -21.49 -8.19
C ALA A 65 29.44 -22.56 -7.33
N GLU A 66 28.16 -22.35 -6.99
CA GLU A 66 27.36 -23.28 -6.19
C GLU A 66 26.22 -23.95 -6.97
N ASN A 67 25.81 -23.45 -8.15
CA ASN A 67 24.68 -24.00 -8.92
C ASN A 67 24.97 -23.93 -10.43
N ASP A 68 24.78 -25.04 -11.15
CA ASP A 68 25.07 -25.22 -12.58
C ASP A 68 24.45 -24.10 -13.46
N ILE A 69 24.93 -23.95 -14.70
CA ILE A 69 24.43 -22.90 -15.64
C ILE A 69 22.91 -22.98 -15.86
N ASP A 70 22.33 -24.19 -15.82
CA ASP A 70 20.87 -24.40 -15.91
C ASP A 70 20.11 -23.81 -14.70
N ASP A 71 20.73 -23.79 -13.52
CA ASP A 71 20.15 -23.19 -12.31
C ASP A 71 20.19 -21.66 -12.34
N TRP A 72 21.14 -21.06 -13.06
CA TRP A 72 21.19 -19.60 -13.23
C TRP A 72 20.01 -19.06 -14.04
N GLN A 73 19.69 -19.70 -15.17
CA GLN A 73 18.53 -19.31 -15.98
C GLN A 73 17.21 -19.53 -15.21
N LEU A 74 17.11 -20.62 -14.43
CA LEU A 74 16.00 -20.86 -13.53
C LEU A 74 15.89 -19.79 -12.43
N PHE A 75 17.03 -19.35 -11.87
CA PHE A 75 17.09 -18.29 -10.87
C PHE A 75 16.63 -16.95 -11.44
N VAL A 76 17.15 -16.53 -12.60
CA VAL A 76 16.75 -15.28 -13.27
C VAL A 76 15.24 -15.30 -13.57
N ARG A 77 14.71 -16.42 -14.05
CA ARG A 77 13.28 -16.61 -14.30
C ARG A 77 12.45 -16.44 -13.02
N LYS A 78 12.87 -17.06 -11.92
CA LYS A 78 12.17 -16.92 -10.62
C LYS A 78 12.27 -15.51 -10.06
N LEU A 79 13.42 -14.85 -10.22
CA LEU A 79 13.68 -13.53 -9.66
C LEU A 79 12.96 -12.42 -10.45
N PHE A 80 13.05 -12.41 -11.77
CA PHE A 80 12.48 -11.33 -12.59
C PHE A 80 11.09 -11.66 -13.14
N GLY A 81 10.83 -12.93 -13.45
CA GLY A 81 9.55 -13.39 -13.98
C GLY A 81 8.48 -13.52 -12.90
N HIS A 82 8.73 -14.30 -11.86
CA HIS A 82 7.78 -14.50 -10.76
C HIS A 82 7.87 -13.36 -9.73
N PHE A 83 8.97 -13.29 -8.98
CA PHE A 83 9.13 -12.31 -7.91
C PHE A 83 9.04 -10.86 -8.44
N GLY A 84 9.77 -10.53 -9.50
CA GLY A 84 9.84 -9.17 -10.05
C GLY A 84 8.52 -8.67 -10.62
N ALA A 85 7.80 -9.52 -11.37
CA ALA A 85 6.52 -9.11 -11.94
C ALA A 85 5.44 -8.94 -10.85
N PHE A 86 5.44 -9.80 -9.82
CA PHE A 86 4.58 -9.62 -8.65
C PHE A 86 4.99 -8.43 -7.78
N LEU A 87 6.28 -8.08 -7.71
CA LEU A 87 6.77 -6.86 -7.08
C LEU A 87 6.21 -5.62 -7.79
N PHE A 88 6.25 -5.58 -9.13
CA PHE A 88 5.65 -4.49 -9.89
C PHE A 88 4.13 -4.42 -9.72
N LEU A 89 3.44 -5.57 -9.77
CA LEU A 89 2.01 -5.66 -9.51
C LEU A 89 1.65 -5.15 -8.10
N GLY A 90 2.45 -5.50 -7.09
CA GLY A 90 2.27 -5.07 -5.70
C GLY A 90 2.28 -3.55 -5.55
N VAL A 91 3.18 -2.85 -6.23
CA VAL A 91 3.18 -1.37 -6.28
C VAL A 91 1.88 -0.85 -6.88
N LEU A 92 1.54 -1.28 -8.09
CA LEU A 92 0.38 -0.77 -8.83
C LEU A 92 -0.93 -1.06 -8.09
N ALA A 93 -1.14 -2.30 -7.66
CA ALA A 93 -2.35 -2.70 -6.95
C ALA A 93 -2.49 -1.93 -5.64
N THR A 94 -1.42 -1.81 -4.85
CA THR A 94 -1.46 -1.07 -3.58
C THR A 94 -1.83 0.40 -3.79
N VAL A 95 -1.22 1.07 -4.77
CA VAL A 95 -1.58 2.45 -5.12
C VAL A 95 -3.03 2.55 -5.58
N THR A 96 -3.50 1.62 -6.41
CA THR A 96 -4.91 1.55 -6.84
C THR A 96 -5.85 1.47 -5.63
N PHE A 97 -5.64 0.51 -4.71
CA PHE A 97 -6.46 0.39 -3.50
C PHE A 97 -6.42 1.64 -2.60
N ILE A 98 -5.26 2.30 -2.49
CA ILE A 98 -5.12 3.57 -1.77
C ILE A 98 -5.94 4.68 -2.43
N LEU A 99 -5.90 4.79 -3.77
CA LEU A 99 -6.57 5.85 -4.52
C LEU A 99 -8.10 5.73 -4.46
N PHE A 100 -8.64 4.51 -4.39
CA PHE A 100 -10.06 4.21 -4.26
C PHE A 100 -10.57 4.19 -2.81
N ARG A 101 -9.68 4.35 -1.82
CA ARG A 101 -10.04 4.37 -0.40
C ARG A 101 -10.99 5.52 -0.07
N LYS A 102 -12.02 5.22 0.73
CA LYS A 102 -12.93 6.21 1.34
C LYS A 102 -12.36 6.74 2.68
N PRO A 103 -12.78 7.90 3.18
CA PRO A 103 -12.39 8.35 4.52
C PRO A 103 -12.92 7.39 5.60
N GLY A 104 -12.13 7.19 6.67
CA GLY A 104 -12.52 6.39 7.84
C GLY A 104 -11.62 5.18 8.11
N ILE A 105 -11.59 4.72 9.38
CA ILE A 105 -10.73 3.61 9.83
C ILE A 105 -11.14 2.27 9.21
N ARG A 106 -12.45 2.01 9.06
CA ARG A 106 -12.96 0.79 8.42
C ARG A 106 -12.49 0.70 6.96
N SER A 107 -12.52 1.82 6.22
CA SER A 107 -12.02 1.84 4.85
C SER A 107 -10.50 1.69 4.78
N LEU A 108 -9.75 2.18 5.77
CA LEU A 108 -8.30 1.95 5.86
C LEU A 108 -7.99 0.46 6.04
N LEU A 109 -8.66 -0.20 6.99
CA LEU A 109 -8.51 -1.63 7.22
C LEU A 109 -8.93 -2.45 6.00
N ALA A 110 -10.04 -2.08 5.35
CA ALA A 110 -10.49 -2.72 4.11
C ALA A 110 -9.49 -2.54 2.95
N THR A 111 -8.82 -1.40 2.85
CA THR A 111 -7.74 -1.19 1.87
C THR A 111 -6.56 -2.12 2.15
N ILE A 112 -6.09 -2.21 3.40
CA ILE A 112 -4.95 -3.07 3.76
C ILE A 112 -5.30 -4.55 3.54
N GLY A 113 -6.46 -4.99 4.05
CA GLY A 113 -6.94 -6.35 3.88
C GLY A 113 -7.22 -6.69 2.41
N GLY A 114 -7.79 -5.75 1.64
CA GLY A 114 -8.05 -5.92 0.21
C GLY A 114 -6.78 -6.10 -0.60
N VAL A 115 -5.72 -5.32 -0.32
CA VAL A 115 -4.40 -5.51 -0.94
C VAL A 115 -3.85 -6.90 -0.62
N ALA A 116 -3.96 -7.34 0.64
CA ALA A 116 -3.43 -8.63 1.04
C ALA A 116 -4.17 -9.82 0.42
N VAL A 117 -5.50 -9.79 0.46
CA VAL A 117 -6.35 -10.82 -0.15
C VAL A 117 -6.13 -10.85 -1.66
N PHE A 118 -6.06 -9.69 -2.30
CA PHE A 118 -5.81 -9.61 -3.74
C PHE A 118 -4.45 -10.22 -4.11
N GLY A 119 -3.37 -9.84 -3.43
CA GLY A 119 -2.03 -10.35 -3.72
C GLY A 119 -1.94 -11.87 -3.60
N PHE A 120 -2.44 -12.41 -2.49
CA PHE A 120 -2.45 -13.86 -2.27
C PHE A 120 -3.35 -14.61 -3.25
N ALA A 121 -4.59 -14.15 -3.44
CA ALA A 121 -5.53 -14.81 -4.34
C ALA A 121 -5.07 -14.75 -5.80
N PHE A 122 -4.44 -13.65 -6.21
CA PHE A 122 -3.92 -13.50 -7.56
C PHE A 122 -2.69 -14.40 -7.80
N ALA A 123 -1.78 -14.54 -6.83
CA ALA A 123 -0.68 -15.50 -6.90
C ALA A 123 -1.19 -16.96 -7.01
N CYS A 124 -2.21 -17.32 -6.23
CA CYS A 124 -2.84 -18.64 -6.36
C CYS A 124 -3.52 -18.81 -7.72
N LEU A 125 -4.14 -17.76 -8.26
CA LEU A 125 -4.80 -17.81 -9.57
C LEU A 125 -3.79 -18.00 -10.70
N THR A 126 -2.68 -17.27 -10.71
CA THR A 126 -1.66 -17.40 -11.75
C THR A 126 -1.03 -18.78 -11.76
N GLU A 127 -0.89 -19.42 -10.59
CA GLU A 127 -0.40 -20.80 -10.48
C GLU A 127 -1.46 -21.83 -10.88
N LEU A 128 -2.72 -21.61 -10.51
CA LEU A 128 -3.83 -22.45 -10.96
C LEU A 128 -3.93 -22.48 -12.49
N LEU A 129 -3.71 -21.33 -13.15
CA LEU A 129 -3.69 -21.23 -14.61
C LEU A 129 -2.50 -21.96 -15.25
N GLN A 130 -1.43 -22.22 -14.50
CA GLN A 130 -0.27 -22.99 -14.96
C GLN A 130 -0.45 -24.51 -14.76
N THR A 131 -1.56 -24.96 -14.16
CA THR A 131 -1.84 -26.40 -14.04
C THR A 131 -2.05 -27.04 -15.41
N ASP A 132 -1.81 -28.35 -15.50
CA ASP A 132 -2.09 -29.15 -16.70
C ASP A 132 -3.56 -29.11 -17.17
N LEU A 133 -4.49 -28.56 -16.37
CA LEU A 133 -5.85 -28.27 -16.81
C LEU A 133 -5.91 -27.19 -17.89
N PHE A 134 -4.97 -26.26 -17.90
CA PHE A 134 -4.99 -25.07 -18.77
C PHE A 134 -3.72 -24.93 -19.62
N THR A 135 -2.58 -25.49 -19.19
CA THR A 135 -1.31 -25.42 -19.91
C THR A 135 -0.53 -26.71 -19.89
N THR A 136 -0.06 -27.17 -21.05
CA THR A 136 0.74 -28.39 -21.15
C THR A 136 2.19 -28.16 -20.72
N GLY A 137 2.70 -29.02 -19.83
CA GLY A 137 4.12 -29.06 -19.49
C GLY A 137 4.56 -28.06 -18.41
N ARG A 138 3.60 -27.53 -17.63
CA ARG A 138 3.87 -26.79 -16.39
C ARG A 138 3.14 -27.46 -15.24
N GLY A 139 3.83 -27.60 -14.11
CA GLY A 139 3.24 -28.11 -12.87
C GLY A 139 3.00 -26.95 -11.93
N ALA A 140 1.81 -26.88 -11.35
CA ALA A 140 1.55 -25.93 -10.28
C ALA A 140 2.41 -26.24 -9.05
N SER A 141 3.10 -25.22 -8.55
CA SER A 141 4.03 -25.26 -7.44
C SER A 141 3.66 -24.25 -6.37
N PHE A 142 3.52 -24.72 -5.13
CA PHE A 142 3.30 -23.83 -4.01
C PHE A 142 4.51 -22.94 -3.71
N ASP A 143 5.73 -23.36 -4.11
CA ASP A 143 6.94 -22.54 -3.97
C ASP A 143 6.91 -21.32 -4.89
N ASP A 144 6.29 -21.44 -6.06
CA ASP A 144 6.14 -20.32 -6.99
C ASP A 144 5.07 -19.34 -6.47
N VAL A 145 3.96 -19.84 -5.87
CA VAL A 145 2.99 -18.99 -5.14
C VAL A 145 3.66 -18.22 -4.00
N ILE A 146 4.54 -18.87 -3.23
CA ILE A 146 5.29 -18.21 -2.15
C ILE A 146 6.20 -17.12 -2.74
N THR A 147 6.88 -17.40 -3.85
CA THR A 147 7.79 -16.46 -4.51
C THR A 147 7.04 -15.24 -5.03
N ASP A 148 5.88 -15.44 -5.66
CA ASP A 148 4.97 -14.39 -6.12
C ASP A 148 4.46 -13.54 -4.94
N CYS A 149 4.05 -14.20 -3.85
CA CYS A 149 3.65 -13.53 -2.62
C CYS A 149 4.79 -12.67 -2.05
N ARG A 150 6.03 -13.17 -2.00
CA ARG A 150 7.19 -12.41 -1.52
C ARG A 150 7.43 -11.16 -2.35
N GLY A 151 7.31 -11.26 -3.68
CA GLY A 151 7.39 -10.12 -4.59
C GLY A 151 6.31 -9.08 -4.30
N PHE A 152 5.05 -9.53 -4.29
CA PHE A 152 3.90 -8.65 -4.08
C PHE A 152 3.91 -7.97 -2.70
N PHE A 153 4.09 -8.74 -1.63
CA PHE A 153 3.98 -8.23 -0.27
C PHE A 153 5.14 -7.32 0.11
N SER A 154 6.35 -7.56 -0.41
CA SER A 154 7.50 -6.69 -0.13
C SER A 154 7.27 -5.27 -0.64
N SER A 155 6.84 -5.11 -1.90
CA SER A 155 6.51 -3.80 -2.47
C SER A 155 5.25 -3.18 -1.86
N ALA A 156 4.20 -3.98 -1.63
CA ALA A 156 2.98 -3.51 -1.01
C ALA A 156 3.23 -2.93 0.39
N LEU A 157 4.04 -3.62 1.20
CA LEU A 157 4.42 -3.15 2.53
C LEU A 157 5.22 -1.85 2.46
N ALA A 158 6.18 -1.74 1.55
CA ALA A 158 6.96 -0.52 1.35
C ALA A 158 6.06 0.68 0.98
N VAL A 159 5.16 0.50 0.02
CA VAL A 159 4.21 1.56 -0.40
C VAL A 159 3.26 1.94 0.74
N LEU A 160 2.69 0.96 1.45
CA LEU A 160 1.82 1.20 2.59
C LEU A 160 2.55 1.94 3.72
N ALA A 161 3.79 1.56 4.03
CA ALA A 161 4.60 2.20 5.06
C ALA A 161 4.82 3.69 4.73
N VAL A 162 5.29 4.00 3.51
CA VAL A 162 5.49 5.40 3.08
C VAL A 162 4.18 6.17 3.15
N TRP A 163 3.08 5.58 2.66
CA TRP A 163 1.77 6.24 2.68
C TRP A 163 1.26 6.52 4.10
N LEU A 164 1.40 5.57 5.02
CA LEU A 164 1.01 5.73 6.43
C LEU A 164 1.87 6.78 7.14
N ILE A 165 3.18 6.82 6.87
CA ILE A 165 4.08 7.86 7.37
C ILE A 165 3.59 9.24 6.90
N VAL A 166 3.29 9.40 5.61
CA VAL A 166 2.77 10.67 5.05
C VAL A 166 1.46 11.08 5.72
N LEU A 167 0.53 10.14 5.95
CA LEU A 167 -0.71 10.42 6.66
C LEU A 167 -0.46 10.83 8.12
N GLY A 168 0.47 10.15 8.81
CA GLY A 168 0.88 10.46 10.17
C GLY A 168 1.47 11.85 10.30
N VAL A 169 2.46 12.18 9.46
CA VAL A 169 3.10 13.51 9.42
C VAL A 169 2.07 14.61 9.15
N ARG A 170 1.18 14.44 8.17
CA ARG A 170 0.11 15.41 7.89
C ARG A 170 -0.80 15.64 9.09
N ARG A 171 -1.20 14.58 9.80
CA ARG A 171 -2.03 14.70 11.01
C ARG A 171 -1.29 15.42 12.14
N MET A 172 0.00 15.14 12.33
CA MET A 172 0.82 15.83 13.34
C MET A 172 0.95 17.33 13.03
N LEU A 173 1.22 17.69 11.77
CA LEU A 173 1.32 19.09 11.34
C LEU A 173 -0.01 19.84 11.51
N LEU A 174 -1.13 19.22 11.16
CA LEU A 174 -2.45 19.79 11.38
C LEU A 174 -2.73 20.00 12.87
N LYS A 175 -2.45 19.00 13.72
CA LYS A 175 -2.66 19.12 15.17
C LYS A 175 -1.83 20.25 15.78
N LYS A 176 -0.57 20.42 15.37
CA LYS A 176 0.27 21.56 15.77
C LYS A 176 -0.35 22.89 15.36
N ARG A 177 -0.76 23.02 14.10
CA ARG A 177 -1.39 24.25 13.57
C ARG A 177 -2.68 24.61 14.30
N TYR A 178 -3.55 23.63 14.56
CA TYR A 178 -4.77 23.87 15.33
C TYR A 178 -4.46 24.31 16.78
N GLY A 179 -3.44 23.73 17.41
CA GLY A 179 -2.98 24.15 18.73
C GLY A 179 -2.51 25.60 18.75
N THR A 180 -1.71 26.02 17.77
CA THR A 180 -1.23 27.41 17.63
C THR A 180 -2.38 28.40 17.42
N LEU A 181 -3.31 28.09 16.52
CA LEU A 181 -4.47 28.96 16.27
C LEU A 181 -5.37 29.10 17.51
N LEU A 182 -5.53 28.02 18.30
CA LEU A 182 -6.26 28.08 19.56
C LEU A 182 -5.53 28.91 20.61
N SER A 183 -4.19 28.82 20.69
CA SER A 183 -3.42 29.65 21.62
C SER A 183 -3.42 31.13 21.23
N GLU A 184 -3.34 31.45 19.94
CA GLU A 184 -3.44 32.82 19.43
C GLU A 184 -4.84 33.40 19.68
N ALA A 185 -5.90 32.64 19.36
CA ALA A 185 -7.27 33.07 19.62
C ALA A 185 -7.55 33.26 21.13
N ALA A 186 -6.95 32.45 21.99
CA ALA A 186 -7.05 32.62 23.44
C ALA A 186 -6.31 33.87 23.94
N ALA A 187 -5.15 34.19 23.36
CA ALA A 187 -4.39 35.39 23.69
C ALA A 187 -5.15 36.67 23.28
N ASP A 188 -5.74 36.69 22.07
CA ASP A 188 -6.54 37.83 21.60
C ASP A 188 -7.75 38.14 22.49
N VAL A 189 -8.40 37.10 23.04
CA VAL A 189 -9.53 37.28 23.98
C VAL A 189 -9.04 37.88 25.30
N TYR A 190 -7.93 37.38 25.84
CA TYR A 190 -7.32 37.91 27.06
C TYR A 190 -6.88 39.36 26.91
N GLU A 191 -6.28 39.73 25.78
CA GLU A 191 -5.88 41.12 25.49
C GLU A 191 -7.09 42.06 25.37
N ARG A 192 -8.21 41.60 24.79
CA ARG A 192 -9.46 42.40 24.78
C ARG A 192 -10.05 42.60 26.16
N GLU A 193 -10.13 41.54 26.97
CA GLU A 193 -10.68 41.63 28.32
C GLU A 193 -9.83 42.53 29.23
N THR A 194 -8.50 42.54 29.06
CA THR A 194 -7.60 43.43 29.79
C THR A 194 -7.63 44.87 29.27
N ALA A 195 -7.89 45.09 27.98
CA ALA A 195 -8.05 46.43 27.39
C ALA A 195 -9.39 47.10 27.74
N ASP A 196 -10.49 46.35 27.78
CA ASP A 196 -11.82 46.85 28.19
C ASP A 196 -11.99 46.87 29.72
N GLY A 197 -11.18 46.11 30.46
CA GLY A 197 -11.29 45.89 31.91
C GLY A 197 -10.38 46.76 32.79
N GLY A 198 -9.83 47.86 32.27
CA GLY A 198 -8.84 48.72 32.93
C GLY A 198 -9.23 49.34 34.29
N ASP A 199 -10.39 49.04 34.87
CA ASP A 199 -10.84 49.56 36.17
C ASP A 199 -11.33 48.52 37.19
N ALA A 200 -11.14 47.20 36.96
CA ALA A 200 -11.61 46.19 37.92
C ALA A 200 -10.52 45.22 38.40
N LEU A 201 -9.56 45.75 39.17
CA LEU A 201 -8.87 44.92 40.16
C LEU A 201 -9.91 44.47 41.21
N SER A 202 -10.42 43.23 41.12
CA SER A 202 -10.61 42.36 42.29
C SER A 202 -11.25 41.00 41.95
N SER A 203 -10.47 39.94 42.23
CA SER A 203 -10.88 38.57 42.59
C SER A 203 -11.21 37.58 41.46
N PRO A 204 -10.62 36.36 41.49
CA PRO A 204 -10.99 35.27 40.58
C PRO A 204 -12.39 34.71 40.91
N PRO A 205 -13.18 34.28 39.91
CA PRO A 205 -14.50 33.71 40.14
C PRO A 205 -14.38 32.33 40.80
N ALA A 206 -15.08 32.15 41.91
CA ALA A 206 -15.20 30.88 42.61
C ALA A 206 -15.94 29.86 41.71
N LEU A 207 -15.27 28.75 41.40
CA LEU A 207 -15.89 27.57 40.79
C LEU A 207 -16.89 26.97 41.79
N SER A 208 -18.17 27.30 41.62
CA SER A 208 -19.28 26.65 42.29
C SER A 208 -19.42 25.22 41.77
N SER A 209 -19.00 24.24 42.56
CA SER A 209 -19.31 22.83 42.33
C SER A 209 -20.74 22.55 42.76
N SER A 210 -21.65 22.35 41.81
CA SER A 210 -22.93 21.71 42.06
C SER A 210 -23.01 20.40 41.28
N ALA A 211 -22.49 19.33 41.88
CA ALA A 211 -22.88 17.97 41.53
C ALA A 211 -24.30 17.72 42.05
N PRO A 212 -25.25 17.22 41.25
CA PRO A 212 -26.53 16.77 41.79
C PRO A 212 -26.39 15.36 42.38
N SER A 213 -26.66 15.30 43.67
CA SER A 213 -26.87 14.11 44.50
C SER A 213 -28.02 13.23 43.98
N SER A 214 -27.78 11.92 44.01
CA SER A 214 -28.72 10.80 43.91
C SER A 214 -30.00 10.92 44.74
N ARG A 215 -31.17 10.58 44.17
CA ARG A 215 -32.22 9.71 44.78
C ARG A 215 -33.43 9.39 43.86
N GLU A 216 -33.66 8.08 43.68
CA GLU A 216 -34.89 7.26 43.64
C GLU A 216 -36.29 7.81 43.25
N ARG A 217 -36.92 7.18 42.24
CA ARG A 217 -38.21 6.41 42.24
C ARG A 217 -38.59 6.08 40.79
N ALA A 218 -38.69 4.83 40.34
CA ALA A 218 -39.72 3.81 40.59
C ALA A 218 -41.08 4.09 39.87
N GLU A 219 -41.35 3.21 38.91
CA GLU A 219 -42.64 2.61 38.49
C GLU A 219 -43.66 3.35 37.59
N ASP A 220 -44.34 2.49 36.81
CA ASP A 220 -45.51 2.61 35.91
C ASP A 220 -45.26 3.20 34.50
N GLY A 221 -45.65 2.60 33.38
CA GLY A 221 -46.49 1.44 33.05
C GLY A 221 -46.84 1.49 31.55
N GLU A 222 -47.09 0.32 30.95
CA GLU A 222 -47.44 0.00 29.53
C GLU A 222 -46.34 -0.08 28.47
#